data_AF-D6XCP9-F1
#
_entry.id   AF-D6XCP9-F1
#
_cell.length_a   1.000
_cell.length_b   1.000
_cell.length_c   1.000
_cell.angle_alpha   90.00
_cell.angle_beta   90.00
_cell.angle_gamma   90.00
#
_symmetry.space_group_name_H-M   'P 1'
#
loop_
_entity.id
_entity.type
_entity.pdbx_description
1 polymer ?
#
loop_
_entity_poly.entity_id
_entity_poly.type
_entity_poly.pdbx_seq_one_letter_code
_entity_poly.pdbx_strand_id
1 'polypeptide(L)'
;MLVEHLPSDSSFARAVHGEQAEWTVTDHLLAAVVDHLAVANWMFATVHRDEDTEPAEYPEPLPRPGDGPTSTDTPLVDLSSAGEGRAASPVEIVAFLSSPG
;
A
#
# COMPACT_ATOMS: atom_id res chain seq x y z
N MET A 1 24.68 -28.80 3.42
CA MET A 1 24.25 -27.99 2.28
C MET A 1 23.51 -26.79 2.85
N LEU A 2 24.11 -25.60 2.82
CA LEU A 2 23.55 -24.37 3.44
C LEU A 2 22.66 -23.57 2.48
N VAL A 3 22.52 -24.06 1.24
CA VAL A 3 21.82 -23.37 0.14
C VAL A 3 20.29 -23.54 0.24
N GLU A 4 19.80 -24.61 0.88
CA GLU A 4 18.37 -24.93 0.96
C GLU A 4 17.62 -24.19 2.08
N HIS A 5 18.33 -23.51 2.98
CA HIS A 5 17.75 -22.83 4.15
C HIS A 5 18.10 -21.34 4.23
N LEU A 6 18.60 -20.76 3.13
CA LEU A 6 18.78 -19.31 3.09
C LEU A 6 17.41 -18.62 3.02
N PRO A 7 17.20 -17.52 3.77
CA PRO A 7 16.00 -16.72 3.65
C PRO A 7 15.77 -16.34 2.18
N SER A 8 14.50 -16.33 1.75
CA SER A 8 14.09 -16.00 0.38
C SER A 8 14.62 -14.65 -0.11
N ASP A 9 14.97 -13.76 0.84
CA ASP A 9 15.47 -12.40 0.58
C ASP A 9 17.02 -12.32 0.63
N SER A 10 17.72 -13.45 0.72
CA SER A 10 19.19 -13.46 0.78
C SER A 10 19.80 -12.90 -0.50
N SER A 11 20.90 -12.16 -0.38
CA SER A 11 21.66 -11.60 -1.50
C SER A 11 22.08 -12.63 -2.56
N PHE A 12 22.13 -13.91 -2.18
CA PHE A 12 22.37 -15.04 -3.09
C PHE A 12 21.18 -15.29 -4.03
N ALA A 13 19.94 -15.24 -3.55
CA ALA A 13 18.74 -15.39 -4.39
C ALA A 13 18.65 -14.27 -5.43
N ARG A 14 18.97 -13.03 -5.03
CA ARG A 14 19.02 -11.86 -5.94
C ARG A 14 20.11 -11.99 -7.01
N ALA A 15 21.26 -12.59 -6.68
CA ALA A 15 22.37 -12.78 -7.63
C ALA A 15 22.10 -13.90 -8.66
N VAL A 16 21.23 -14.87 -8.33
CA VAL A 16 20.93 -16.03 -9.20
C VAL A 16 19.79 -15.75 -10.17
N HIS A 17 18.82 -14.90 -9.83
CA HIS A 17 17.60 -14.70 -10.63
C HIS A 17 17.64 -13.55 -11.66
N GLY A 18 18.74 -12.79 -11.77
CA GLY A 18 18.90 -11.77 -12.82
C GLY A 18 17.79 -10.71 -12.86
N GLU A 19 17.62 -10.02 -14.00
CA GLU A 19 16.61 -8.96 -14.23
C GLU A 19 15.13 -9.42 -14.13
N GLN A 20 14.87 -10.66 -13.71
CA GLN A 20 13.54 -11.13 -13.27
C GLN A 20 13.24 -10.76 -11.80
N ALA A 21 14.10 -9.94 -11.19
CA ALA A 21 14.12 -9.63 -9.76
C ALA A 21 13.73 -8.18 -9.45
N GLU A 22 12.68 -7.63 -10.06
CA GLU A 22 12.13 -6.38 -9.52
C GLU A 22 11.23 -6.65 -8.33
N TRP A 23 10.29 -7.59 -8.42
CA TRP A 23 9.44 -8.01 -7.30
C TRP A 23 9.57 -9.50 -6.99
N THR A 24 9.66 -9.81 -5.70
CA THR A 24 9.52 -11.17 -5.19
C THR A 24 8.05 -11.62 -5.24
N VAL A 25 7.80 -12.93 -5.07
CA VAL A 25 6.42 -13.45 -4.94
C VAL A 25 5.68 -12.77 -3.79
N THR A 26 6.36 -12.49 -2.68
CA THR A 26 5.78 -11.77 -1.55
C THR A 26 5.35 -10.36 -1.95
N ASP A 27 6.15 -9.65 -2.75
CA ASP A 27 5.82 -8.29 -3.21
C ASP A 27 4.57 -8.30 -4.10
N HIS A 28 4.48 -9.27 -5.01
CA HIS A 28 3.28 -9.45 -5.83
C HIS A 28 2.03 -9.73 -5.01
N LEU A 29 2.13 -10.63 -4.02
CA LEU A 29 1.01 -10.96 -3.14
C LEU A 29 0.62 -9.78 -2.25
N LEU A 30 1.60 -9.05 -1.71
CA LEU A 30 1.35 -7.87 -0.88
C LEU A 30 0.66 -6.78 -1.69
N ALA A 31 1.12 -6.51 -2.91
CA ALA A 31 0.48 -5.53 -3.77
C ALA A 31 -0.96 -5.92 -4.11
N ALA A 32 -1.25 -7.21 -4.34
CA ALA A 32 -2.61 -7.67 -4.53
C ALA A 32 -3.49 -7.47 -3.29
N VAL A 33 -2.94 -7.71 -2.10
CA VAL A 33 -3.63 -7.43 -0.82
C VAL A 33 -3.93 -5.94 -0.68
N VAL A 34 -2.96 -5.06 -0.98
CA VAL A 34 -3.15 -3.61 -0.91
C VAL A 34 -4.24 -3.14 -1.87
N ASP A 35 -4.23 -3.61 -3.12
CA ASP A 35 -5.26 -3.25 -4.11
C ASP A 35 -6.67 -3.66 -3.64
N HIS A 36 -6.79 -4.89 -3.12
CA HIS A 36 -8.07 -5.38 -2.60
C HIS A 36 -8.55 -4.61 -1.36
N LEU A 37 -7.63 -4.23 -0.47
CA LEU A 37 -7.96 -3.40 0.69
C LEU A 37 -8.41 -1.99 0.26
N ALA A 38 -7.75 -1.40 -0.74
CA ALA A 38 -8.16 -0.10 -1.28
C ALA A 38 -9.59 -0.16 -1.83
N VAL A 39 -9.91 -1.19 -2.62
CA VAL A 39 -11.26 -1.41 -3.14
C VAL A 39 -12.28 -1.64 -2.02
N ALA A 40 -11.96 -2.48 -1.03
CA ALA A 40 -12.86 -2.74 0.09
C ALA A 40 -13.14 -1.46 0.91
N ASN A 41 -12.11 -0.65 1.15
CA ASN A 41 -12.25 0.62 1.85
C ASN A 41 -13.06 1.63 1.03
N TRP A 42 -12.86 1.68 -0.30
CA TRP A 42 -13.67 2.51 -1.19
C TRP A 42 -15.14 2.08 -1.17
N MET A 43 -15.43 0.78 -1.22
CA MET A 43 -16.81 0.27 -1.10
C MET A 43 -17.43 0.65 0.24
N PHE A 44 -16.67 0.49 1.33
CA PHE A 44 -17.11 0.87 2.67
C PHE A 44 -17.41 2.37 2.75
N ALA A 45 -16.48 3.22 2.30
CA ALA A 45 -16.66 4.66 2.29
C ALA A 45 -17.85 5.09 1.43
N THR A 46 -18.04 4.45 0.27
CA THR A 46 -19.17 4.72 -0.64
C THR A 46 -20.51 4.42 0.01
N VAL A 47 -20.61 3.31 0.75
CA VAL A 47 -21.85 2.91 1.45
C VAL A 47 -22.15 3.85 2.62
N HIS A 48 -21.12 4.35 3.31
CA HIS A 48 -21.27 5.23 4.47
C HIS A 48 -21.16 6.72 4.11
N ARG A 49 -21.25 7.06 2.82
CA ARG A 49 -21.13 8.43 2.34
C ARG A 49 -22.43 9.20 2.59
N ASP A 50 -22.30 10.47 2.96
CA ASP A 50 -23.43 11.40 2.95
C ASP A 50 -23.93 11.67 1.51
N GLU A 51 -25.23 11.91 1.37
CA GLU A 51 -25.90 12.06 0.08
C GLU A 51 -25.37 13.26 -0.72
N ASP A 52 -25.01 14.34 -0.04
CA ASP A 52 -24.50 15.59 -0.64
C ASP A 52 -22.98 15.58 -0.91
N THR A 53 -22.29 14.50 -0.56
CA THR A 53 -20.84 14.38 -0.80
C THR A 53 -20.56 13.79 -2.17
N GLU A 54 -19.57 14.33 -2.86
CA GLU A 54 -19.12 13.80 -4.16
C GLU A 54 -18.63 12.35 -4.01
N PRO A 55 -18.98 11.43 -4.94
CA PRO A 55 -18.45 10.08 -4.93
C PRO A 55 -16.92 10.06 -4.97
N ALA A 56 -16.32 9.22 -4.13
CA ALA A 56 -14.88 8.96 -4.20
C ALA A 56 -14.52 8.26 -5.51
N GLU A 57 -13.39 8.65 -6.09
CA GLU A 57 -12.84 8.00 -7.28
C GLU A 57 -12.49 6.52 -6.99
N TYR A 58 -12.66 5.68 -8.01
CA TYR A 58 -12.30 4.26 -7.89
C TYR A 58 -10.78 4.12 -7.74
N PRO A 59 -10.28 3.33 -6.77
CA PRO A 59 -8.85 3.25 -6.52
C PRO A 59 -8.10 2.58 -7.67
N GLU A 60 -6.97 3.17 -8.05
CA GLU A 60 -6.04 2.57 -9.00
C GLU A 60 -5.17 1.49 -8.34
N PRO A 61 -4.93 0.34 -8.99
CA PRO A 61 -4.00 -0.67 -8.51
C PRO A 61 -2.56 -0.15 -8.44
N LEU A 62 -1.77 -0.70 -7.52
CA LEU A 62 -0.34 -0.38 -7.45
C LEU A 62 0.37 -0.71 -8.78
N PRO A 63 1.25 0.17 -9.29
CA PRO A 63 2.03 -0.13 -10.49
C PRO A 63 2.91 -1.35 -10.27
N ARG A 64 2.82 -2.34 -11.17
CA ARG A 64 3.64 -3.55 -11.12
C ARG A 64 4.88 -3.39 -12.00
N PRO A 65 6.04 -3.93 -11.60
CA PRO A 65 7.18 -4.13 -12.48
C PRO A 65 6.80 -4.79 -13.79
N GLY A 66 7.27 -4.23 -14.90
CA GLY A 66 7.00 -4.74 -16.25
C GLY A 66 5.65 -4.34 -16.85
N ASP A 67 4.70 -3.83 -16.05
CA ASP A 67 3.58 -3.07 -16.59
C ASP A 67 4.16 -1.69 -16.98
N GLY A 68 4.23 -1.41 -18.28
CA GLY A 68 4.74 -0.14 -18.81
C GLY A 68 4.05 1.06 -18.14
N PRO A 69 4.62 2.28 -18.20
CA PRO A 69 4.17 3.40 -17.40
C PRO A 69 2.68 3.70 -17.65
N THR A 70 1.81 3.21 -16.77
CA THR A 70 0.48 3.78 -16.59
C THR A 70 0.74 5.17 -16.07
N SER A 71 0.54 6.14 -16.96
CA SER A 71 0.78 7.54 -16.68
C SER A 71 -0.29 8.02 -15.71
N THR A 72 -0.04 7.85 -14.42
CA THR A 72 -0.78 8.58 -13.40
C THR A 72 0.23 9.24 -12.48
N ASP A 73 0.45 10.51 -12.77
CA ASP A 73 1.00 11.50 -11.86
C ASP A 73 0.06 11.55 -10.65
N THR A 74 0.22 10.63 -9.70
CA THR A 74 -0.56 10.67 -8.45
C THR A 74 -0.13 11.95 -7.75
N PRO A 75 -1.01 12.97 -7.61
CA PRO A 75 -0.72 14.00 -6.63
C PRO A 75 -0.78 13.26 -5.30
N LEU A 76 0.38 13.16 -4.65
CA LEU A 76 0.47 12.75 -3.26
C LEU A 76 -0.61 13.54 -2.52
N VAL A 77 -1.68 12.84 -2.11
CA VAL A 77 -2.89 13.44 -1.56
C VAL A 77 -2.44 14.51 -0.59
N ASP A 78 -2.75 15.77 -0.91
CA ASP A 78 -2.40 16.86 -0.03
C ASP A 78 -3.31 16.74 1.21
N LEU A 79 -2.82 15.99 2.19
CA LEU A 79 -3.44 15.81 3.51
C LEU A 79 -3.61 17.16 4.23
N SER A 80 -3.09 18.26 3.68
CA SER A 80 -3.34 19.63 4.14
C SER A 80 -4.79 20.11 3.91
N SER A 81 -5.58 19.41 3.10
CA SER A 81 -6.99 19.78 2.85
C SER A 81 -8.01 19.02 3.72
N ALA A 82 -7.56 18.12 4.59
CA ALA A 82 -8.39 17.64 5.70
C ALA A 82 -8.47 18.77 6.74
N GLY A 83 -9.61 19.47 6.76
CA GLY A 83 -9.82 20.70 7.54
C GLY A 83 -9.30 20.62 8.97
N GLU A 84 -8.81 21.75 9.48
CA GLU A 84 -8.16 21.97 10.79
C GLU A 84 -8.55 20.97 11.89
N GLY A 85 -7.98 19.78 11.80
CA GLY A 85 -7.97 18.75 12.81
C GLY A 85 -6.50 18.42 12.98
N ARG A 86 -5.91 18.88 14.09
CA ARG A 86 -4.51 18.67 14.46
C ARG A 86 -4.08 17.24 14.06
N ALA A 87 -3.20 17.13 13.06
CA ALA A 87 -2.64 15.84 12.68
C ALA A 87 -1.94 15.23 13.91
N ALA A 88 -2.32 14.00 14.27
CA ALA A 88 -1.73 13.29 15.38
C ALA A 88 -0.23 13.10 15.09
N SER A 89 0.59 13.51 16.05
CA SER A 89 2.02 13.31 16.00
C SER A 89 2.34 11.80 16.02
N PRO A 90 3.49 11.38 15.46
CA PRO A 90 3.93 9.99 15.53
C PRO A 90 3.95 9.41 16.95
N VAL A 91 4.19 10.25 17.97
CA VAL A 91 4.18 9.85 19.38
C VAL A 91 2.76 9.49 19.86
N GLU A 92 1.75 10.23 19.42
CA GLU A 92 0.35 9.98 19.81
C GLU A 92 -0.19 8.69 19.20
N ILE A 93 0.22 8.36 17.98
CA ILE A 93 -0.13 7.10 17.32
C ILE A 93 0.47 5.92 18.10
N VAL A 94 1.75 6.00 18.48
CA VAL A 94 2.41 4.95 19.26
C VAL A 94 1.77 4.79 20.64
N ALA A 95 1.38 5.91 21.28
CA ALA A 95 0.71 5.89 22.57
C ALA A 95 -0.68 5.19 22.51
N PHE A 96 -1.48 5.46 21.47
CA PHE A 96 -2.77 4.82 21.27
C PHE A 96 -2.65 3.30 21.14
N LEU A 97 -1.71 2.84 20.30
CA LEU A 97 -1.49 1.40 20.05
C LEU A 97 -0.96 0.65 21.28
N SER A 98 -0.35 1.37 22.22
CA SER A 98 0.24 0.80 23.43
C SER A 98 -0.72 0.75 24.62
N SER A 99 -1.92 1.32 24.49
CA SER A 99 -2.91 1.29 25.57
C SER A 99 -3.74 -0.01 25.50
N PRO A 100 -3.77 -0.85 26.55
CA PRO A 100 -4.72 -1.95 26.62
C PRO A 100 -6.15 -1.39 26.78
N GLY A 101 -7.10 -1.98 26.07
CA GLY A 101 -8.53 -1.64 26.13
C GLY A 101 -9.22 -2.12 27.41
#